data_AF-A0A968V1K6-F1
#
_entry.id   AF-A0A968V1K6-F1
#
_cell.length_a   1.000
_cell.length_b   1.000
_cell.length_c   1.000
_cell.angle_alpha   90.00
_cell.angle_beta   90.00
_cell.angle_gamma   90.00
#
_symmetry.space_group_name_H-M   'P 1'
#
loop_
_entity.id
_entity.type
_entity.pdbx_description
1 polymer ?
#
loop_
_entity_poly.entity_id
_entity_poly.type
_entity_poly.pdbx_seq_one_letter_code
_entity_poly.pdbx_strand_id
1 'polypeptide(L)'
;MASNNLRNLPVLGKLWQQIEAMPPPVTEDSLLLRILVQLLVIVGIVATDVAVEEVQNLWAVPVSIVGATWSWYRRRDRNVAVKFCIAIGMLAALFAFFTRLVQELNDTRLVLAQLLIQLQVLHSFDLPRRKDLGYSMVIGLILLGVAGTVSQTLTFGPLLLLFLALAIPTLVLDYRSRLGLDSGENTKPKVEGKVKNRNWSLFAATLSPKYFAGLLVVIVGLGLTIFAFLPRLPGYQLRTFPVSAPIEYQGEFDSRSILNPGYVRGGNQQGTGGGSGRNPDSGPGEV
;
A
#
# COMPACT_ATOMS: atom_id res chain seq x y z
N MET A 1 24.18 19.42 -31.52
CA MET A 1 25.34 20.33 -31.44
C MET A 1 25.30 21.33 -30.27
N ALA A 2 24.41 21.19 -29.27
CA ALA A 2 24.31 22.15 -28.15
C ALA A 2 24.89 21.67 -26.80
N SER A 3 25.48 20.46 -26.74
CA SER A 3 25.97 19.86 -25.48
C SER A 3 27.41 20.24 -25.09
N ASN A 4 28.19 20.84 -25.99
CA ASN A 4 29.60 21.15 -25.73
C ASN A 4 29.83 22.45 -24.94
N ASN A 5 28.90 23.39 -24.93
CA ASN A 5 29.10 24.70 -24.28
C ASN A 5 28.88 24.69 -22.77
N LEU A 6 28.15 23.70 -22.22
CA LEU A 6 27.91 23.61 -20.77
C LEU A 6 29.09 22.98 -19.98
N ARG A 7 30.08 22.40 -20.67
CA ARG A 7 31.27 21.79 -20.06
C ARG A 7 32.39 22.78 -19.73
N ASN A 8 32.32 24.00 -20.24
CA ASN A 8 33.40 25.00 -20.11
C ASN A 8 33.24 25.96 -18.92
N LEU A 9 32.25 25.76 -18.04
CA LEU A 9 32.12 26.55 -16.81
C LEU A 9 32.93 25.86 -15.69
N PRO A 10 33.94 26.53 -15.10
CA PRO A 10 34.95 25.89 -14.23
C PRO A 10 34.37 25.28 -12.95
N VAL A 11 33.22 25.78 -12.48
CA VAL A 11 32.51 25.26 -11.30
C VAL A 11 31.68 24.02 -11.65
N LEU A 12 30.98 24.04 -12.78
CA LEU A 12 30.18 22.91 -13.27
C LEU A 12 31.06 21.74 -13.72
N GLY A 13 32.21 22.02 -14.35
CA GLY A 13 33.17 20.98 -14.75
C GLY A 13 33.72 20.18 -13.57
N LYS A 14 34.01 20.85 -12.43
CA LYS A 14 34.45 20.18 -11.19
C LYS A 14 33.36 19.30 -10.58
N LEU A 15 32.11 19.75 -10.58
CA LEU A 15 30.96 18.95 -10.12
C LEU A 15 30.75 17.72 -11.02
N TRP A 16 30.87 17.88 -12.34
CA TRP A 16 30.76 16.76 -13.28
C TRP A 16 31.89 15.74 -13.10
N GLN A 17 33.13 16.19 -12.90
CA GLN A 17 34.25 15.29 -12.59
C GLN A 17 34.05 14.54 -11.26
N GLN A 18 33.50 15.19 -10.23
CA GLN A 18 33.16 14.51 -8.96
C GLN A 18 32.04 13.47 -9.13
N ILE A 19 31.05 13.73 -9.98
CA ILE A 19 29.98 12.76 -10.30
C ILE A 19 30.51 11.58 -11.12
N GLU A 20 31.46 11.80 -12.02
CA GLU A 20 32.12 10.73 -12.78
C GLU A 20 33.03 9.88 -11.89
N ALA A 21 33.71 10.48 -10.91
CA ALA A 21 34.60 9.79 -9.98
C ALA A 21 33.89 8.90 -8.94
N MET A 22 32.57 9.02 -8.76
CA MET A 22 31.83 8.14 -7.83
C MET A 22 31.87 6.69 -8.33
N PRO A 23 32.01 5.68 -7.43
CA PRO A 23 31.94 4.28 -7.83
C PRO A 23 30.58 3.95 -8.44
N PRO A 24 30.51 3.07 -9.45
CA PRO A 24 29.25 2.66 -10.06
C PRO A 24 28.31 2.07 -9.00
N PRO A 25 27.00 2.38 -9.04
CA PRO A 25 26.05 1.84 -8.07
C PRO A 25 26.06 0.32 -8.15
N VAL A 26 26.17 -0.35 -7.00
CA VAL A 26 26.04 -1.81 -6.90
C VAL A 26 24.59 -2.17 -7.26
N THR A 27 24.41 -2.64 -8.48
CA THR A 27 23.10 -3.01 -9.02
C THR A 27 22.61 -4.34 -8.39
N GLU A 28 21.32 -4.41 -8.10
CA GLU A 28 20.65 -5.70 -7.85
C GLU A 28 20.40 -6.39 -9.21
N ASP A 29 21.01 -7.56 -9.42
CA ASP A 29 20.81 -8.36 -10.65
C ASP A 29 19.65 -9.36 -10.54
N SER A 30 19.04 -9.53 -9.36
CA SER A 30 17.92 -10.44 -9.14
C SER A 30 16.61 -9.89 -9.74
N LEU A 31 16.30 -10.32 -10.96
CA LEU A 31 15.08 -9.93 -11.68
C LEU A 31 13.81 -10.41 -10.93
N LEU A 32 13.88 -11.56 -10.26
CA LEU A 32 12.78 -12.14 -9.48
C LEU A 32 12.39 -11.22 -8.30
N LEU A 33 13.37 -10.71 -7.53
CA LEU A 33 13.11 -9.79 -6.42
C LEU A 33 12.41 -8.52 -6.91
N ARG A 34 12.85 -7.96 -8.05
CA ARG A 34 12.25 -6.75 -8.63
C ARG A 34 10.80 -6.97 -9.04
N ILE A 35 10.49 -8.10 -9.69
CA ILE A 35 9.11 -8.45 -10.07
C ILE A 35 8.24 -8.60 -8.82
N LEU A 36 8.72 -9.31 -7.81
CA LEU A 36 7.95 -9.51 -6.58
C LEU A 36 7.69 -8.19 -5.83
N VAL A 37 8.70 -7.32 -5.71
CA VAL A 37 8.52 -5.99 -5.13
C VAL A 37 7.51 -5.19 -5.94
N GLN A 38 7.60 -5.20 -7.27
CA GLN A 38 6.64 -4.50 -8.14
C GLN A 38 5.21 -5.04 -7.97
N LEU A 39 5.02 -6.35 -7.88
CA LEU A 39 3.73 -6.94 -7.59
C LEU A 39 3.21 -6.49 -6.22
N LEU A 40 4.08 -6.46 -5.20
CA LEU A 40 3.73 -5.98 -3.87
C LEU A 40 3.26 -4.52 -3.89
N VAL A 41 3.94 -3.66 -4.66
CA VAL A 41 3.55 -2.27 -4.89
C VAL A 41 2.17 -2.18 -5.52
N ILE A 42 1.94 -2.93 -6.60
CA ILE A 42 0.66 -2.94 -7.33
C ILE A 42 -0.48 -3.38 -6.41
N VAL A 43 -0.29 -4.46 -5.64
CA VAL A 43 -1.30 -4.91 -4.68
C VAL A 43 -1.56 -3.85 -3.61
N GLY A 44 -0.53 -3.15 -3.11
CA GLY A 44 -0.70 -2.05 -2.17
C GLY A 44 -1.58 -0.92 -2.73
N ILE A 45 -1.31 -0.47 -3.96
CA ILE A 45 -2.10 0.57 -4.64
C ILE A 45 -3.55 0.11 -4.84
N VAL A 46 -3.75 -1.10 -5.36
CA VAL A 46 -5.09 -1.66 -5.60
C VAL A 46 -5.85 -1.84 -4.30
N ALA A 47 -5.18 -2.26 -3.22
CA ALA A 47 -5.80 -2.38 -1.90
C ALA A 47 -6.26 -1.02 -1.36
N THR A 48 -5.50 0.04 -1.60
CA THR A 48 -5.92 1.41 -1.27
C THR A 48 -7.15 1.84 -2.07
N ASP A 49 -7.16 1.63 -3.40
CA ASP A 49 -8.30 2.01 -4.23
C ASP A 49 -9.59 1.27 -3.84
N VAL A 50 -9.48 -0.04 -3.56
CA VAL A 50 -10.63 -0.84 -3.09
C VAL A 50 -11.11 -0.40 -1.71
N ALA A 51 -10.21 0.03 -0.83
CA ALA A 51 -10.58 0.51 0.51
C ALA A 51 -11.28 1.88 0.49
N VAL A 52 -11.00 2.71 -0.52
CA VAL A 52 -11.58 4.06 -0.67
C VAL A 52 -12.84 4.06 -1.54
N GLU A 53 -13.14 2.95 -2.22
CA GLU A 53 -14.24 2.81 -3.19
C GLU A 53 -14.18 3.82 -4.35
N GLU A 54 -13.01 4.42 -4.58
CA GLU A 54 -12.76 5.37 -5.67
C GLU A 54 -11.67 4.88 -6.62
N VAL A 55 -11.91 5.13 -7.91
CA VAL A 55 -11.10 4.65 -9.05
C VAL A 55 -9.94 5.62 -9.36
N GLN A 56 -9.66 6.60 -8.50
CA GLN A 56 -8.82 7.75 -8.84
C GLN A 56 -7.34 7.40 -9.04
N ASN A 57 -6.80 6.34 -8.41
CA ASN A 57 -5.38 5.98 -8.52
C ASN A 57 -5.08 4.83 -9.49
N LEU A 58 -6.04 4.41 -10.31
CA LEU A 58 -5.82 3.36 -11.31
C LEU A 58 -4.72 3.69 -12.33
N TRP A 59 -4.42 4.98 -12.55
CA TRP A 59 -3.30 5.41 -13.39
C TRP A 59 -1.93 5.12 -12.76
N ALA A 60 -1.83 5.01 -11.43
CA ALA A 60 -0.58 4.75 -10.73
C ALA A 60 -0.02 3.36 -11.04
N VAL A 61 -0.88 2.37 -11.24
CA VAL A 61 -0.50 1.00 -11.60
C VAL A 61 0.27 0.95 -12.93
N PRO A 62 -0.28 1.38 -14.09
CA PRO A 62 0.44 1.33 -15.36
C PRO A 62 1.69 2.22 -15.34
N VAL A 63 1.63 3.40 -14.71
CA VAL A 63 2.80 4.30 -14.63
C VAL A 63 3.92 3.68 -13.78
N SER A 64 3.61 2.99 -12.68
CA SER A 64 4.62 2.29 -11.88
C SER A 64 5.29 1.15 -12.67
N ILE A 65 4.55 0.42 -13.51
CA ILE A 65 5.08 -0.64 -14.37
C ILE A 65 6.03 -0.05 -15.41
N VAL A 66 5.63 1.04 -16.07
CA VAL A 66 6.48 1.77 -17.01
C VAL A 66 7.74 2.27 -16.32
N GLY A 67 7.61 2.83 -15.10
CA GLY A 67 8.74 3.28 -14.29
C GLY A 67 9.72 2.17 -13.96
N ALA A 68 9.23 1.02 -13.49
CA ALA A 68 10.05 -0.15 -13.18
C ALA A 68 10.76 -0.70 -14.43
N THR A 69 10.07 -0.76 -15.56
CA THR A 69 10.62 -1.22 -16.85
C THR A 69 11.69 -0.26 -17.37
N TRP A 70 11.43 1.04 -17.29
CA TRP A 70 12.37 2.09 -17.67
C TRP A 70 13.62 2.07 -16.78
N SER A 71 13.42 1.93 -15.47
CA SER A 71 14.50 1.82 -14.49
C SER A 71 15.40 0.61 -14.78
N TRP A 72 14.81 -0.52 -15.19
CA TRP A 72 15.57 -1.71 -15.61
C TRP A 72 16.46 -1.45 -16.84
N TYR A 73 15.91 -0.82 -17.87
CA TYR A 73 16.67 -0.50 -19.08
C TYR A 73 17.81 0.48 -18.79
N ARG A 74 17.57 1.46 -17.93
CA ARG A 74 18.50 2.56 -17.66
C ARG A 74 19.42 2.34 -16.45
N ARG A 75 19.42 1.14 -15.85
CA ARG A 75 20.18 0.81 -14.62
C ARG A 75 21.70 1.03 -14.69
N ARG A 76 22.27 1.02 -15.89
CA ARG A 76 23.72 1.22 -16.13
C ARG A 76 24.09 2.64 -16.53
N ASP A 77 23.11 3.50 -16.83
CA ASP A 77 23.35 4.87 -17.28
C ASP A 77 23.21 5.87 -16.13
N ARG A 78 24.23 6.69 -15.91
CA ARG A 78 24.20 7.80 -14.95
C ARG A 78 23.43 8.98 -15.52
N ASN A 79 22.11 8.85 -15.62
CA ASN A 79 21.28 9.93 -16.15
C ASN A 79 20.88 10.92 -15.04
N VAL A 80 21.81 11.81 -14.67
CA VAL A 80 21.65 12.80 -13.59
C VAL A 80 20.42 13.69 -13.81
N ALA A 81 20.12 14.06 -15.06
CA ALA A 81 18.96 14.88 -15.40
C ALA A 81 17.63 14.21 -15.02
N VAL A 82 17.49 12.90 -15.25
CA VAL A 82 16.26 12.16 -14.89
C VAL A 82 16.12 12.08 -13.37
N LYS A 83 17.20 11.81 -12.63
CA LYS A 83 17.17 11.81 -11.17
C LYS A 83 16.77 13.17 -10.60
N PHE A 84 17.27 14.24 -11.21
CA PHE A 84 16.91 15.60 -10.84
C PHE A 84 15.42 15.89 -11.13
N CYS A 85 14.89 15.49 -12.29
CA CYS A 85 13.47 15.60 -12.59
C CYS A 85 12.60 14.79 -11.61
N ILE A 86 13.00 13.57 -11.25
CA ILE A 86 12.28 12.73 -10.27
C ILE A 86 12.30 13.39 -8.89
N ALA A 87 13.44 13.94 -8.46
CA ALA A 87 13.55 14.66 -7.19
C ALA A 87 12.63 15.90 -7.14
N ILE A 88 12.56 16.67 -8.23
CA ILE A 88 11.59 17.78 -8.36
C ILE A 88 10.16 17.25 -8.30
N GLY A 89 9.87 16.14 -8.99
CA GLY A 89 8.55 15.50 -8.94
C GLY A 89 8.15 15.10 -7.51
N MET A 90 9.08 14.54 -6.74
CA MET A 90 8.84 14.16 -5.33
C MET A 90 8.59 15.38 -4.45
N LEU A 91 9.31 16.48 -4.67
CA LEU A 91 9.09 17.74 -3.96
C LEU A 91 7.72 18.35 -4.31
N ALA A 92 7.33 18.30 -5.59
CA ALA A 92 6.03 18.77 -6.05
C ALA A 92 4.89 17.93 -5.45
N ALA A 93 5.04 16.60 -5.38
CA ALA A 93 4.09 15.72 -4.71
C ALA A 93 3.94 16.06 -3.22
N LEU A 94 5.05 16.34 -2.53
CA LEU A 94 5.03 16.78 -1.14
C LEU A 94 4.34 18.15 -0.97
N PHE A 95 4.59 19.09 -1.87
CA PHE A 95 3.90 20.38 -1.85
C PHE A 95 2.39 20.24 -2.09
N ALA A 96 1.99 19.39 -3.05
CA ALA A 96 0.59 19.07 -3.31
C ALA A 96 -0.08 18.42 -2.09
N PHE A 97 0.64 17.53 -1.40
CA PHE A 97 0.19 16.95 -0.12
C PHE A 97 -0.08 18.02 0.94
N PHE A 98 0.86 18.95 1.18
CA PHE A 98 0.64 20.01 2.17
C PHE A 98 -0.54 20.91 1.80
N THR A 99 -0.70 21.21 0.51
CA THR A 99 -1.83 22.00 0.02
C THR A 99 -3.17 21.30 0.31
N ARG A 100 -3.26 20.00 0.00
CA ARG A 100 -4.46 19.19 0.27
C ARG A 100 -4.70 19.00 1.77
N LEU A 101 -3.65 18.81 2.56
CA LEU A 101 -3.75 18.65 4.00
C LEU A 101 -4.36 19.87 4.68
N VAL A 102 -4.05 21.08 4.21
CA VAL A 102 -4.63 22.33 4.72
C VAL A 102 -6.09 22.51 4.28
N GLN A 103 -6.45 21.98 3.11
CA GLN A 103 -7.82 22.08 2.56
C GLN A 103 -8.77 21.01 3.15
N GLU A 104 -8.27 19.80 3.42
CA GLU A 104 -9.06 18.62 3.79
C GLU A 104 -8.64 18.06 5.16
N LEU A 105 -8.94 18.79 6.23
CA LEU A 105 -8.56 18.40 7.61
C LEU A 105 -9.35 17.18 8.15
N ASN A 106 -10.47 16.82 7.52
CA ASN A 106 -11.33 15.74 7.99
C ASN A 106 -10.82 14.32 7.64
N ASP A 107 -10.14 14.15 6.50
CA ASP A 107 -9.70 12.82 6.02
C ASP A 107 -8.22 12.78 5.63
N THR A 108 -7.37 13.11 6.60
CA THR A 108 -5.89 13.08 6.46
C THR A 108 -5.34 11.72 6.02
N ARG A 109 -6.07 10.63 6.26
CA ARG A 109 -5.71 9.26 5.82
C ARG A 109 -5.70 9.13 4.31
N LEU A 110 -6.69 9.70 3.62
CA LEU A 110 -6.80 9.67 2.16
C LEU A 110 -5.69 10.51 1.52
N VAL A 111 -5.45 11.70 2.07
CA VAL A 111 -4.39 12.60 1.64
C VAL A 111 -3.01 11.95 1.79
N LEU A 112 -2.78 11.24 2.90
CA LEU A 112 -1.55 10.47 3.11
C LEU A 112 -1.41 9.32 2.10
N ALA A 113 -2.47 8.55 1.87
CA ALA A 113 -2.45 7.45 0.91
C ALA A 113 -2.04 7.94 -0.48
N GLN A 114 -2.61 9.06 -0.92
CA GLN A 114 -2.31 9.66 -2.21
C GLN A 114 -0.86 10.13 -2.33
N LEU A 115 -0.31 10.75 -1.28
CA LEU A 115 1.12 11.10 -1.24
C LEU A 115 1.99 9.85 -1.41
N LEU A 116 1.69 8.79 -0.66
CA LEU A 116 2.46 7.54 -0.71
C LEU A 116 2.40 6.91 -2.10
N ILE A 117 1.24 6.90 -2.76
CA ILE A 117 1.09 6.41 -4.14
C ILE A 117 1.94 7.25 -5.10
N GLN A 118 1.87 8.58 -5.03
CA GLN A 118 2.66 9.46 -5.89
C GLN A 118 4.16 9.26 -5.70
N LEU A 119 4.62 9.19 -4.45
CA LEU A 119 6.01 8.90 -4.13
C LEU A 119 6.43 7.53 -4.64
N GLN A 120 5.57 6.51 -4.51
CA GLN A 120 5.85 5.16 -4.96
C GLN A 120 5.97 5.07 -6.49
N VAL A 121 5.10 5.77 -7.22
CA VAL A 121 5.16 5.87 -8.69
C VAL A 121 6.46 6.55 -9.11
N LEU A 122 6.79 7.70 -8.53
CA LEU A 122 8.03 8.42 -8.83
C LEU A 122 9.27 7.61 -8.49
N HIS A 123 9.26 6.94 -7.33
CA HIS A 123 10.35 6.09 -6.88
C HIS A 123 10.52 4.86 -7.78
N SER A 124 9.46 4.36 -8.42
CA SER A 124 9.55 3.25 -9.38
C SER A 124 10.45 3.56 -10.58
N PHE A 125 10.61 4.84 -10.94
CA PHE A 125 11.53 5.27 -12.01
C PHE A 125 13.01 5.28 -11.60
N ASP A 126 13.33 5.39 -10.30
CA ASP A 126 14.71 5.42 -9.78
C ASP A 126 14.95 4.25 -8.81
N LEU A 127 14.85 3.00 -9.30
CA LEU A 127 15.22 1.78 -8.57
C LEU A 127 16.58 1.17 -8.99
N PRO A 128 17.70 1.91 -9.12
CA PRO A 128 18.96 1.29 -9.51
C PRO A 128 19.58 0.45 -8.38
N ARG A 129 19.34 0.79 -7.10
CA ARG A 129 20.08 0.23 -5.96
C ARG A 129 19.24 -0.75 -5.14
N ARG A 130 19.92 -1.71 -4.52
CA ARG A 130 19.32 -2.73 -3.62
C ARG A 130 18.51 -2.14 -2.46
N LYS A 131 18.99 -1.04 -1.87
CA LYS A 131 18.32 -0.34 -0.76
C LYS A 131 16.98 0.26 -1.18
N ASP A 132 16.87 0.70 -2.42
CA ASP A 132 15.70 1.38 -2.97
C ASP A 132 14.52 0.40 -3.09
N LEU A 133 14.79 -0.85 -3.46
CA LEU A 133 13.80 -1.95 -3.45
C LEU A 133 13.23 -2.20 -2.04
N GLY A 134 14.09 -2.15 -1.02
CA GLY A 134 13.68 -2.23 0.39
C GLY A 134 12.70 -1.13 0.77
N TYR A 135 12.97 0.11 0.38
CA TYR A 135 12.07 1.24 0.65
C TYR A 135 10.72 1.07 -0.04
N SER A 136 10.69 0.61 -1.30
CA SER A 136 9.42 0.36 -2.00
C SER A 136 8.55 -0.71 -1.33
N MET A 137 9.16 -1.75 -0.74
CA MET A 137 8.40 -2.73 0.06
C MET A 137 7.77 -2.10 1.29
N VAL A 138 8.52 -1.26 2.01
CA VAL A 138 8.02 -0.59 3.21
C VAL A 138 6.90 0.38 2.87
N ILE A 139 7.04 1.19 1.82
CA ILE A 139 5.97 2.10 1.38
C ILE A 139 4.73 1.30 0.96
N GLY A 140 4.90 0.16 0.27
CA GLY A 140 3.78 -0.74 -0.06
C GLY A 140 3.07 -1.30 1.18
N LEU A 141 3.81 -1.64 2.24
CA LEU A 141 3.23 -2.08 3.52
C LEU A 141 2.48 -0.95 4.22
N ILE A 142 3.02 0.27 4.18
CA ILE A 142 2.34 1.45 4.73
C ILE A 142 1.03 1.71 3.96
N LEU A 143 1.04 1.61 2.63
CA LEU A 143 -0.18 1.74 1.80
C LEU A 143 -1.24 0.70 2.19
N LEU A 144 -0.85 -0.56 2.39
CA LEU A 144 -1.76 -1.60 2.88
C LEU A 144 -2.31 -1.26 4.28
N GLY A 145 -1.46 -0.73 5.17
CA GLY A 145 -1.87 -0.30 6.50
C GLY A 145 -2.90 0.83 6.45
N VAL A 146 -2.65 1.87 5.65
CA VAL A 146 -3.59 2.98 5.45
C VAL A 146 -4.91 2.46 4.86
N ALA A 147 -4.84 1.59 3.83
CA ALA A 147 -6.01 0.93 3.25
C ALA A 147 -6.82 0.17 4.31
N GLY A 148 -6.16 -0.58 5.19
CA GLY A 148 -6.82 -1.30 6.29
C GLY A 148 -7.53 -0.39 7.30
N THR A 149 -7.06 0.84 7.50
CA THR A 149 -7.73 1.80 8.41
C THR A 149 -8.94 2.49 7.80
N VAL A 150 -9.03 2.55 6.47
CA VAL A 150 -10.12 3.21 5.73
C VAL A 150 -11.15 2.19 5.24
N SER A 151 -10.75 0.93 5.04
CA SER A 151 -11.59 -0.15 4.55
C SER A 151 -12.85 -0.35 5.40
N GLN A 152 -14.00 -0.31 4.73
CA GLN A 152 -15.32 -0.51 5.36
C GLN A 152 -15.92 -1.89 5.06
N THR A 153 -15.33 -2.62 4.11
CA THR A 153 -15.89 -3.84 3.54
C THR A 153 -14.94 -5.04 3.68
N LEU A 154 -15.48 -6.26 3.60
CA LEU A 154 -14.69 -7.50 3.63
C LEU A 154 -13.90 -7.75 2.34
N THR A 155 -14.13 -6.96 1.29
CA THR A 155 -13.44 -7.07 -0.01
C THR A 155 -11.94 -6.78 0.09
N PHE A 156 -11.51 -6.04 1.11
CA PHE A 156 -10.09 -5.82 1.41
C PHE A 156 -9.36 -7.08 1.91
N GLY A 157 -10.07 -8.01 2.56
CA GLY A 157 -9.47 -9.22 3.17
C GLY A 157 -8.66 -10.07 2.19
N PRO A 158 -9.20 -10.45 1.02
CA PRO A 158 -8.45 -11.15 -0.02
C PRO A 158 -7.20 -10.42 -0.50
N LEU A 159 -7.25 -9.09 -0.64
CA LEU A 159 -6.10 -8.27 -1.05
C LEU A 159 -5.01 -8.26 0.01
N LEU A 160 -5.39 -8.22 1.30
CA LEU A 160 -4.45 -8.37 2.41
C LEU A 160 -3.77 -9.74 2.40
N LEU A 161 -4.51 -10.82 2.17
CA LEU A 161 -3.92 -12.16 2.05
C LEU A 161 -2.99 -12.29 0.85
N LEU A 162 -3.37 -11.72 -0.30
CA LEU A 162 -2.54 -11.68 -1.50
C LEU A 162 -1.25 -10.90 -1.25
N PHE A 163 -1.36 -9.72 -0.62
CA PHE A 163 -0.19 -8.92 -0.24
C PHE A 163 0.74 -9.72 0.66
N LEU A 164 0.21 -10.40 1.67
CA LEU A 164 1.00 -11.21 2.59
C LEU A 164 1.69 -12.39 1.87
N ALA A 165 0.96 -13.06 0.99
CA ALA A 165 1.49 -14.17 0.19
C ALA A 165 2.66 -13.74 -0.71
N LEU A 166 2.67 -12.50 -1.19
CA LEU A 166 3.79 -11.91 -1.93
C LEU A 166 4.89 -11.37 -1.01
N ALA A 167 4.54 -10.77 0.12
CA ALA A 167 5.49 -10.15 1.04
C ALA A 167 6.48 -11.17 1.63
N ILE A 168 5.99 -12.35 2.02
CA ILE A 168 6.83 -13.39 2.64
C ILE A 168 7.99 -13.82 1.72
N PRO A 169 7.77 -14.31 0.48
CA PRO A 169 8.87 -14.70 -0.40
C PRO A 169 9.77 -13.50 -0.75
N THR A 170 9.20 -12.30 -0.88
CA THR A 170 9.98 -11.08 -1.14
C THR A 170 10.95 -10.75 0.00
N LEU A 171 10.48 -10.82 1.24
CA LEU A 171 11.30 -10.57 2.44
C LEU A 171 12.39 -11.64 2.62
N VAL A 172 12.08 -12.90 2.35
CA VAL A 172 13.06 -13.99 2.41
C VAL A 172 14.17 -13.77 1.37
N LEU A 173 13.82 -13.35 0.16
CA LEU A 173 14.78 -13.05 -0.89
C LEU A 173 15.60 -11.79 -0.59
N ASP A 174 14.98 -10.72 -0.08
CA ASP A 174 15.68 -9.51 0.34
C ASP A 174 16.68 -9.82 1.47
N TYR A 175 16.27 -10.60 2.47
CA TYR A 175 17.14 -11.02 3.56
C TYR A 175 18.33 -11.85 3.07
N ARG A 176 18.11 -12.84 2.20
CA ARG A 176 19.19 -13.67 1.62
C ARG A 176 20.15 -12.86 0.74
N SER A 177 19.61 -11.93 -0.04
CA SER A 177 20.39 -11.02 -0.88
C SER A 177 21.31 -10.15 -0.04
N ARG A 178 20.83 -9.64 1.12
CA ARG A 178 21.64 -8.86 2.08
C ARG A 178 22.72 -9.66 2.78
N LEU A 179 22.45 -10.94 3.07
CA LEU A 179 23.45 -11.85 3.64
C LEU A 179 24.56 -12.23 2.64
N GLY A 180 24.47 -11.78 1.39
CA GLY A 180 25.50 -12.05 0.38
C GLY A 180 25.58 -13.52 -0.03
N LEU A 181 24.57 -14.33 0.30
CA LEU A 181 24.51 -15.74 -0.06
C LEU A 181 24.36 -15.95 -1.58
N ASP A 182 23.96 -14.89 -2.31
CA ASP A 182 23.94 -14.81 -3.77
C ASP A 182 25.16 -14.08 -4.38
N SER A 183 26.12 -13.60 -3.56
CA SER A 183 27.35 -12.95 -4.04
C SER A 183 28.43 -13.94 -4.49
N GLY A 184 28.02 -15.07 -5.07
CA GLY A 184 28.90 -16.14 -5.56
C GLY A 184 29.14 -16.15 -7.07
N GLU A 185 28.69 -15.17 -7.83
CA GLU A 185 28.75 -15.21 -9.30
C GLU A 185 29.32 -13.93 -9.93
N ASN A 186 30.46 -13.41 -9.44
CA ASN A 186 31.26 -12.44 -10.20
C ASN A 186 32.77 -12.48 -9.94
N THR A 187 33.30 -13.63 -9.49
CA THR A 187 34.75 -13.90 -9.58
C THR A 187 34.92 -15.18 -10.36
N LYS A 188 35.11 -15.05 -11.68
CA LYS A 188 35.53 -16.16 -12.52
C LYS A 188 36.89 -16.66 -11.99
N PRO A 189 37.02 -17.97 -11.75
CA PRO A 189 38.05 -18.69 -12.47
C PRO A 189 37.39 -19.70 -13.40
N LYS A 190 37.91 -19.78 -14.62
CA LYS A 190 37.63 -20.88 -15.55
C LYS A 190 37.97 -22.19 -14.82
N VAL A 191 36.96 -22.96 -14.42
CA VAL A 191 37.13 -24.38 -14.15
C VAL A 191 35.97 -25.09 -14.83
N GLU A 192 36.30 -25.80 -15.90
CA GLU A 192 35.43 -26.77 -16.54
C GLU A 192 35.08 -27.87 -15.54
N GLY A 193 33.79 -28.16 -15.40
CA GLY A 193 33.33 -29.32 -14.62
C GLY A 193 32.04 -29.05 -13.87
N LYS A 194 30.93 -29.57 -14.40
CA LYS A 194 29.67 -29.98 -13.73
C LYS A 194 29.45 -29.51 -12.26
N VAL A 195 29.20 -28.22 -12.03
CA VAL A 195 28.62 -27.72 -10.74
C VAL A 195 27.47 -26.74 -11.01
N LYS A 196 26.61 -27.00 -12.01
CA LYS A 196 25.54 -26.05 -12.40
C LYS A 196 24.20 -26.26 -11.67
N ASN A 197 24.01 -27.35 -10.90
CA ASN A 197 22.65 -27.74 -10.47
C ASN A 197 22.37 -27.74 -8.96
N ARG A 198 23.38 -27.54 -8.09
CA ARG A 198 23.18 -27.65 -6.63
C ARG A 198 22.62 -26.37 -6.00
N ASN A 199 23.02 -25.20 -6.52
CA ASN A 199 22.51 -23.91 -6.03
C ASN A 199 21.08 -23.68 -6.48
N TRP A 200 20.71 -24.04 -7.72
CA TRP A 200 19.32 -23.97 -8.19
C TRP A 200 18.41 -24.99 -7.48
N SER A 201 18.89 -26.21 -7.18
CA SER A 201 18.13 -27.16 -6.38
C SER A 201 17.94 -26.71 -4.94
N LEU A 202 18.91 -26.01 -4.35
CA LEU A 202 18.76 -25.37 -3.04
C LEU A 202 17.83 -24.15 -3.12
N PHE A 203 17.92 -23.34 -4.19
CA PHE A 203 17.01 -22.22 -4.45
C PHE A 203 15.56 -22.70 -4.56
N ALA A 204 15.31 -23.72 -5.39
CA ALA A 204 14.00 -24.34 -5.58
C ALA A 204 13.51 -25.11 -4.34
N ALA A 205 14.40 -25.76 -3.59
CA ALA A 205 14.04 -26.44 -2.33
C ALA A 205 13.70 -25.45 -1.21
N THR A 206 14.35 -24.28 -1.16
CA THR A 206 14.00 -23.23 -0.19
C THR A 206 12.75 -22.45 -0.64
N LEU A 207 12.49 -22.38 -1.94
CA LEU A 207 11.24 -21.85 -2.50
C LEU A 207 10.08 -22.86 -2.46
N SER A 208 10.16 -23.88 -1.61
CA SER A 208 9.09 -24.87 -1.44
C SER A 208 7.77 -24.14 -1.12
N PRO A 209 6.74 -24.26 -1.97
CA PRO A 209 5.45 -23.62 -1.73
C PRO A 209 4.84 -24.04 -0.39
N LYS A 210 5.19 -25.24 0.10
CA LYS A 210 4.75 -25.76 1.40
C LYS A 210 5.32 -24.95 2.58
N TYR A 211 6.58 -24.52 2.49
CA TYR A 211 7.21 -23.71 3.54
C TYR A 211 6.54 -22.34 3.62
N PHE A 212 6.35 -21.67 2.48
CA PHE A 212 5.68 -20.37 2.42
C PHE A 212 4.22 -20.45 2.84
N ALA A 213 3.49 -21.51 2.45
CA ALA A 213 2.14 -21.75 2.90
C ALA A 213 2.08 -21.94 4.42
N GLY A 214 3.01 -22.72 5.00
CA GLY A 214 3.12 -22.88 6.44
C GLY A 214 3.39 -21.56 7.16
N LEU A 215 4.31 -20.74 6.65
CA LEU A 215 4.64 -19.43 7.21
C LEU A 215 3.44 -18.46 7.13
N LEU A 216 2.70 -18.47 6.02
CA LEU A 216 1.48 -17.69 5.86
C LEU A 216 0.43 -18.11 6.89
N VAL A 217 0.17 -19.40 7.06
CA VAL A 217 -0.79 -19.92 8.05
C VAL A 217 -0.38 -19.51 9.46
N VAL A 218 0.91 -19.58 9.79
CA VAL A 218 1.43 -19.13 11.10
C VAL A 218 1.19 -17.63 11.30
N ILE A 219 1.52 -16.79 10.32
CA ILE A 219 1.32 -15.34 10.42
C ILE A 219 -0.16 -15.00 10.58
N VAL A 220 -1.03 -15.59 9.75
CA VAL A 220 -2.47 -15.36 9.82
C VAL A 220 -3.03 -15.86 11.15
N GLY A 221 -2.66 -17.06 11.59
CA GLY A 221 -3.09 -17.62 12.87
C GLY A 221 -2.66 -16.75 14.06
N LEU A 222 -1.43 -16.25 14.04
CA LEU A 222 -0.91 -15.37 15.10
C LEU A 222 -1.61 -14.00 15.07
N GLY A 223 -1.85 -13.44 13.87
CA GLY A 223 -2.61 -12.21 13.70
C GLY A 223 -4.06 -12.32 14.20
N LEU A 224 -4.74 -13.42 13.88
CA LEU A 224 -6.10 -13.71 14.37
C LEU A 224 -6.12 -13.93 15.88
N THR A 225 -5.09 -14.58 16.43
CA THR A 225 -4.95 -14.77 17.88
C THR A 225 -4.81 -13.42 18.57
N ILE A 226 -3.90 -12.56 18.12
CA ILE A 226 -3.76 -11.19 18.64
C ILE A 226 -5.08 -10.45 18.54
N PHE A 227 -5.76 -10.52 17.39
CA PHE A 227 -7.05 -9.88 17.16
C PHE A 227 -8.19 -10.39 18.04
N ALA A 228 -8.14 -11.66 18.46
CA ALA A 228 -9.11 -12.23 19.38
C ALA A 228 -8.89 -11.75 20.82
N PHE A 229 -7.64 -11.52 21.21
CA PHE A 229 -7.28 -11.01 22.55
C PHE A 229 -7.27 -9.49 22.66
N LEU A 230 -7.29 -8.76 21.53
CA LEU A 230 -7.29 -7.30 21.53
C LEU A 230 -8.66 -6.78 22.00
N PRO A 231 -8.73 -5.99 23.09
CA PRO A 231 -9.99 -5.48 23.60
C PRO A 231 -10.62 -4.54 22.57
N ARG A 232 -11.73 -4.96 21.96
CA ARG A 232 -12.52 -4.13 21.06
C ARG A 232 -13.42 -3.23 21.89
N LEU A 233 -12.83 -2.17 22.43
CA LEU A 233 -13.62 -1.10 23.00
C LEU A 233 -14.36 -0.44 21.83
N PRO A 234 -15.71 -0.45 21.81
CA PRO A 234 -16.44 0.34 20.84
C PRO A 234 -15.95 1.78 21.00
N GLY A 235 -15.35 2.33 19.95
CA GLY A 235 -14.95 3.73 19.94
C GLY A 235 -16.19 4.52 20.28
N TYR A 236 -16.18 5.13 21.46
CA TYR A 236 -17.31 5.87 22.00
C TYR A 236 -17.72 6.90 20.94
N GLN A 237 -18.79 6.60 20.21
CA GLN A 237 -19.50 7.56 19.40
C GLN A 237 -20.22 8.50 20.37
N LEU A 238 -19.46 9.24 21.18
CA LEU A 238 -19.97 10.42 21.87
C LEU A 238 -20.21 11.49 20.79
N ARG A 239 -21.24 11.26 19.98
CA ARG A 239 -21.96 12.32 19.27
C ARG A 239 -22.90 13.03 20.25
N THR A 240 -22.47 13.23 21.48
CA THR A 240 -23.09 14.22 22.34
C THR A 240 -22.50 15.55 21.90
N PHE A 241 -23.29 16.30 21.13
CA PHE A 241 -23.00 17.70 20.91
C PHE A 241 -22.88 18.38 22.29
N PRO A 242 -22.05 19.43 22.43
CA PRO A 242 -21.79 20.09 23.72
C PRO A 242 -23.03 20.64 24.44
N VAL A 243 -24.21 20.61 23.81
CA VAL A 243 -25.50 21.06 24.35
C VAL A 243 -26.59 19.98 24.32
N SER A 244 -26.30 18.75 23.89
CA SER A 244 -27.30 17.67 23.91
C SER A 244 -27.24 16.92 25.23
N ALA A 245 -28.39 16.83 25.93
CA ALA A 245 -28.52 16.04 27.14
C ALA A 245 -28.20 14.56 26.84
N PRO A 246 -27.40 13.87 27.68
CA PRO A 246 -27.16 12.45 27.52
C PRO A 246 -28.49 11.71 27.62
N ILE A 247 -28.90 11.07 26.52
CA ILE A 247 -30.06 10.18 26.54
C ILE A 247 -29.57 8.84 27.08
N GLU A 248 -29.75 8.66 28.39
CA GLU A 248 -29.56 7.37 29.05
C GLU A 248 -30.68 6.42 28.59
N TYR A 249 -30.35 5.54 27.65
CA TYR A 249 -31.29 4.53 27.17
C TYR A 249 -31.29 3.34 28.16
N GLN A 250 -32.20 3.36 29.13
CA GLN A 250 -32.46 2.22 30.01
C GLN A 250 -33.51 1.30 29.38
N GLY A 251 -33.07 0.35 28.54
CA GLY A 251 -33.94 -0.67 27.97
C GLY A 251 -33.33 -1.47 26.81
N GLU A 252 -33.81 -2.69 26.61
CA GLU A 252 -33.51 -3.53 25.45
C GLU A 252 -34.13 -2.89 24.20
N PHE A 253 -33.31 -2.56 23.19
CA PHE A 253 -33.76 -1.87 21.99
C PHE A 253 -34.59 -2.81 21.12
N ASP A 254 -35.92 -2.80 21.28
CA ASP A 254 -36.83 -3.51 20.38
C ASP A 254 -37.03 -2.70 19.09
N SER A 255 -36.37 -3.14 18.02
CA SER A 255 -36.41 -2.52 16.69
C SER A 255 -37.82 -2.53 16.07
N ARG A 256 -38.77 -3.26 16.68
CA ARG A 256 -40.15 -3.37 16.20
C ARG A 256 -41.07 -2.25 16.68
N SER A 257 -40.66 -1.47 17.68
CA SER A 257 -41.48 -0.39 18.23
C SER A 257 -40.70 0.93 18.31
N ILE A 258 -40.46 1.55 17.15
CA ILE A 258 -39.96 2.93 17.11
C ILE A 258 -41.16 3.86 17.33
N LEU A 259 -41.40 4.22 18.59
CA LEU A 259 -42.40 5.23 18.96
C LEU A 259 -41.77 6.62 18.84
N ASN A 260 -42.11 7.34 17.78
CA ASN A 260 -41.71 8.73 17.60
C ASN A 260 -42.62 9.65 18.44
N PRO A 261 -42.11 10.34 19.48
CA PRO A 261 -42.92 11.22 20.35
C PRO A 261 -43.55 12.40 19.61
N GLY A 262 -43.06 12.75 18.42
CA GLY A 262 -43.62 13.81 17.58
C GLY A 262 -44.93 13.43 16.88
N TYR A 263 -45.30 12.14 16.85
CA TYR A 263 -46.61 11.69 16.39
C TYR A 263 -47.59 11.67 17.57
N VAL A 264 -48.18 12.82 17.87
CA VAL A 264 -49.41 12.85 18.67
C VAL A 264 -50.48 12.06 17.92
N ARG A 265 -50.88 10.91 18.49
CA ARG A 265 -52.04 10.13 18.07
C ARG A 265 -53.29 10.98 18.29
N GLY A 266 -53.60 11.84 17.33
CA GLY A 266 -54.82 12.63 17.32
C GLY A 266 -56.02 11.71 17.12
N GLY A 267 -56.94 11.72 18.08
CA GLY A 267 -58.28 11.15 17.89
C GLY A 267 -58.69 10.19 18.99
N ASN A 268 -59.28 10.76 20.04
CA ASN A 268 -60.15 10.05 20.96
C ASN A 268 -61.41 9.61 20.18
N GLN A 269 -61.55 8.32 19.88
CA GLN A 269 -62.87 7.74 19.58
C GLN A 269 -62.96 6.36 20.22
N GLN A 270 -63.86 6.30 21.20
CA GLN A 270 -64.36 5.10 21.84
C GLN A 270 -64.95 4.20 20.74
N GLY A 271 -64.25 3.12 20.41
CA GLY A 271 -64.68 2.14 19.42
C GLY A 271 -64.23 0.76 19.84
N THR A 272 -65.15 -0.01 20.41
CA THR A 272 -65.03 -1.45 20.61
C THR A 272 -64.83 -2.12 19.25
N GLY A 273 -63.63 -2.65 19.00
CA GLY A 273 -63.34 -3.38 17.77
C GLY A 273 -61.96 -4.02 17.81
N GLY A 274 -61.92 -5.33 18.07
CA GLY A 274 -60.72 -6.13 17.87
C GLY A 274 -60.37 -6.17 16.38
N GLY A 275 -59.21 -5.63 16.02
CA GLY A 275 -58.72 -5.62 14.65
C GLY A 275 -57.20 -5.68 14.64
N SER A 276 -56.66 -6.81 14.21
CA SER A 276 -55.24 -7.02 13.94
C SER A 276 -54.75 -6.06 12.84
N GLY A 277 -54.01 -5.02 13.21
CA GLY A 277 -53.35 -4.11 12.28
C GLY A 277 -52.11 -4.76 11.67
N ARG A 278 -52.21 -5.20 10.42
CA ARG A 278 -51.09 -5.63 9.58
C ARG A 278 -50.44 -4.38 8.98
N ASN A 279 -49.17 -4.11 9.28
CA ASN A 279 -48.44 -2.99 8.68
C ASN A 279 -48.31 -3.21 7.15
N PRO A 280 -48.46 -2.17 6.31
CA PRO A 280 -48.14 -2.25 4.89
C PRO A 280 -46.62 -2.18 4.68
N ASP A 281 -46.07 -3.23 4.07
CA ASP A 281 -44.65 -3.45 3.73
C ASP A 281 -44.17 -2.63 2.49
N SER A 282 -44.72 -1.44 2.25
CA SER A 282 -44.35 -0.62 1.09
C SER A 282 -43.90 0.78 1.51
N GLY A 283 -42.64 0.90 1.89
CA GLY A 283 -41.93 2.18 1.89
C GLY A 283 -41.31 2.45 0.51
N PRO A 284 -41.32 3.70 0.02
CA PRO A 284 -40.67 4.05 -1.24
C PRO A 284 -39.16 4.14 -1.01
N GLY A 285 -38.46 3.04 -1.30
CA GLY A 285 -37.01 2.97 -1.40
C GLY A 285 -36.62 2.52 -2.80
N GLU A 286 -36.62 3.44 -3.76
CA GLU A 286 -35.72 3.36 -4.92
C GLU A 286 -34.46 4.14 -4.54
N VAL A 287 -33.38 3.42 -4.24
CA VAL A 287 -32.05 3.42 -4.90
C VAL A 287 -31.12 2.43 -4.20
#